data_AF-A0AA36FAA5-F1
#
_entry.id   AF-A0AA36FAA5-F1
#
_cell.length_a   1.000
_cell.length_b   1.000
_cell.length_c   1.000
_cell.angle_alpha   90.00
_cell.angle_beta   90.00
_cell.angle_gamma   90.00
#
_symmetry.space_group_name_H-M   'P 1'
#
loop_
_entity.id
_entity.type
_entity.pdbx_description
1 polymer ?
#
loop_
_entity_poly.entity_id
_entity_poly.type
_entity_poly.pdbx_seq_one_letter_code
_entity_poly.pdbx_strand_id
1 'polypeptide(L)'
;MQNEPENKLQKLKLEDNSNENDPVNILLIGSADLRHVFKTVTCSNKQLNRKLHFYILESRLEIYARHLLLLAIALQSPKLLGLQDKVELYLELYGNTLIRKQSVTYLQKICNEFIRMITDFDYLKEKLPIVDISRLK
;
A
#
# COMPACT_ATOMS: atom_id res chain seq x y z
N MET A 1 30.82 40.08 0.59
CA MET A 1 29.40 39.78 0.83
C MET A 1 29.09 38.46 0.18
N GLN A 2 28.77 37.46 1.00
CA GLN A 2 28.44 36.10 0.57
C GLN A 2 27.07 36.14 -0.12
N ASN A 3 26.99 35.70 -1.38
CA ASN A 3 25.71 35.40 -2.01
C ASN A 3 25.29 34.00 -1.54
N GLU A 4 24.33 33.94 -0.62
CA GLU A 4 23.63 32.69 -0.30
C GLU A 4 22.99 32.14 -1.58
N PRO A 5 23.04 30.81 -1.81
CA PRO A 5 22.34 30.22 -2.94
C PRO A 5 20.84 30.32 -2.64
N GLU A 6 20.15 31.22 -3.33
CA GLU A 6 18.68 31.27 -3.33
C GLU A 6 18.14 29.86 -3.59
N ASN A 7 17.37 29.40 -2.62
CA ASN A 7 16.90 28.03 -2.49
C ASN A 7 15.97 27.69 -3.67
N LYS A 8 16.51 27.01 -4.71
CA LYS A 8 15.77 26.61 -5.93
C LYS A 8 14.47 25.86 -5.65
N LEU A 9 14.30 25.31 -4.45
CA LEU A 9 13.07 24.66 -3.99
C LEU A 9 11.88 25.63 -3.85
N GLN A 10 12.11 26.92 -3.59
CA GLN A 10 11.02 27.91 -3.47
C GLN A 10 10.34 28.25 -4.81
N LYS A 11 10.97 27.91 -5.94
CA LYS A 11 10.41 28.12 -7.30
C LYS A 11 9.45 27.01 -7.74
N LEU A 12 9.31 25.93 -6.96
CA LEU A 12 8.32 24.87 -7.20
C LEU A 12 7.01 25.20 -6.46
N LYS A 13 6.50 26.42 -6.61
CA LYS A 13 5.08 26.66 -6.36
C LYS A 13 4.33 25.98 -7.49
N LEU A 14 3.96 24.71 -7.26
CA LEU A 14 2.97 24.04 -8.10
C LEU A 14 1.71 24.91 -8.02
N GLU A 15 1.32 25.49 -9.15
CA GLU A 15 0.03 26.16 -9.25
C GLU A 15 -1.03 25.12 -8.94
N ASP A 16 -1.70 25.27 -7.80
CA ASP A 16 -2.75 24.36 -7.38
C ASP A 16 -4.02 24.71 -8.17
N ASN A 17 -4.02 24.32 -9.45
CA ASN A 17 -5.16 24.39 -10.35
C ASN A 17 -6.16 23.25 -10.10
N SER A 18 -6.04 22.53 -8.98
CA SER A 18 -6.88 21.37 -8.66
C SER A 18 -8.16 21.83 -7.96
N ASN A 19 -9.31 21.35 -8.44
CA ASN A 19 -10.57 21.59 -7.74
C ASN A 19 -10.53 20.85 -6.40
N GLU A 20 -11.24 21.35 -5.38
CA GLU A 20 -11.30 20.72 -4.04
C GLU A 20 -11.73 19.24 -4.09
N ASN A 21 -12.46 18.82 -5.13
CA ASN A 21 -12.96 17.46 -5.31
C ASN A 21 -12.05 16.53 -6.14
N ASP A 22 -10.99 17.04 -6.77
CA ASP A 22 -10.15 16.21 -7.64
C ASP A 22 -9.34 15.19 -6.82
N PRO A 23 -9.18 13.94 -7.27
CA PRO A 23 -8.38 12.95 -6.56
C PRO A 23 -6.91 13.37 -6.52
N VAL A 24 -6.23 13.09 -5.41
CA VAL A 24 -4.80 13.31 -5.26
C VAL A 24 -4.06 12.07 -5.73
N ASN A 25 -3.26 12.24 -6.79
CA ASN A 25 -2.44 11.19 -7.37
C ASN A 25 -1.04 11.21 -6.74
N ILE A 26 -0.61 10.10 -6.16
CA ILE A 26 0.68 9.96 -5.45
C ILE A 26 1.46 8.84 -6.12
N LEU A 27 2.64 9.15 -6.65
CA LEU A 27 3.57 8.16 -7.20
C LEU A 27 4.63 7.80 -6.16
N LEU A 28 4.75 6.51 -5.85
CA LEU A 28 5.76 5.93 -4.98
C LEU A 28 6.69 5.06 -5.82
N ILE A 29 7.99 5.38 -5.82
CA ILE A 29 9.01 4.65 -6.57
C ILE A 29 9.99 4.03 -5.57
N GLY A 30 10.17 2.72 -5.62
CA GLY A 30 11.14 2.01 -4.78
C GLY A 30 10.89 2.19 -3.28
N SER A 31 9.63 2.30 -2.86
CA SER A 31 9.25 2.44 -1.43
C SER A 31 9.62 1.19 -0.63
N ALA A 32 9.79 0.06 -1.32
CA ALA A 32 10.01 -1.27 -0.80
C ALA A 32 8.85 -1.80 0.05
N ASP A 33 8.13 -0.98 0.84
CA ASP A 33 6.90 -1.34 1.57
C ASP A 33 5.85 -0.22 1.59
N LEU A 34 4.70 -0.51 2.21
CA LEU A 34 3.51 0.34 2.25
C LEU A 34 3.40 1.23 3.51
N ARG A 35 4.44 1.35 4.35
CA ARG A 35 4.37 2.13 5.60
C ARG A 35 3.93 3.58 5.35
N HIS A 36 4.40 4.16 4.25
CA HIS A 36 4.07 5.53 3.85
C HIS A 36 2.63 5.63 3.37
N VAL A 37 2.11 4.61 2.67
CA VAL A 37 0.69 4.54 2.29
C VAL A 37 -0.19 4.53 3.54
N PHE A 38 0.10 3.65 4.50
CA PHE A 38 -0.66 3.59 5.76
C PHE A 38 -0.59 4.89 6.56
N LYS A 39 0.61 5.48 6.70
CA LYS A 39 0.80 6.76 7.38
C LYS A 39 -0.03 7.87 6.70
N THR A 40 0.05 7.95 5.37
CA THR A 40 -0.68 8.96 4.61
C THR A 40 -2.19 8.79 4.77
N VAL A 41 -2.74 7.59 4.58
CA VAL A 41 -4.20 7.34 4.72
C VAL A 41 -4.69 7.64 6.13
N THR A 42 -3.94 7.28 7.17
CA THR A 42 -4.34 7.51 8.56
C THR A 42 -4.22 8.97 8.99
N CYS A 43 -3.26 9.71 8.44
CA CYS A 43 -3.09 11.14 8.72
C CYS A 43 -3.98 12.03 7.83
N SER A 44 -4.23 11.64 6.58
CA SER A 44 -4.97 12.44 5.60
C SER A 44 -6.44 12.55 5.94
N ASN A 45 -7.05 11.51 6.52
CA ASN A 45 -8.48 11.47 6.78
C ASN A 45 -9.00 12.59 7.73
N LYS A 46 -8.09 13.30 8.42
CA LYS A 46 -8.43 14.47 9.26
C LYS A 46 -8.34 15.82 8.55
N GLN A 47 -7.64 15.91 7.41
CA GLN A 47 -7.30 17.18 6.73
C GLN A 47 -7.63 17.19 5.24
N LEU A 48 -7.75 16.02 4.60
CA LEU A 48 -7.97 15.85 3.17
C LEU A 48 -9.26 15.04 2.96
N ASN A 49 -10.36 15.71 2.62
CA ASN A 49 -11.61 15.06 2.22
C ASN A 49 -11.58 14.68 0.72
N ARG A 50 -10.47 14.12 0.25
CA ARG A 50 -10.18 13.84 -1.17
C ARG A 50 -9.82 12.37 -1.35
N LYS A 51 -10.19 11.79 -2.49
CA LYS A 51 -9.76 10.43 -2.87
C LYS A 51 -8.25 10.42 -3.10
N LEU A 52 -7.57 9.41 -2.58
CA LEU A 52 -6.13 9.21 -2.79
C LEU A 52 -5.90 8.05 -3.75
N HIS A 53 -5.14 8.29 -4.81
CA HIS A 53 -4.71 7.25 -5.75
C HIS A 53 -3.19 7.07 -5.62
N PHE A 54 -2.78 5.89 -5.14
CA PHE A 54 -1.37 5.53 -5.04
C PHE A 54 -0.95 4.73 -6.26
N TYR A 55 0.05 5.22 -6.99
CA TYR A 55 0.74 4.50 -8.05
C TYR A 55 2.06 4.01 -7.49
N ILE A 56 2.26 2.69 -7.50
CA ILE A 56 3.45 2.06 -6.90
C ILE A 56 4.30 1.46 -8.01
N LEU A 57 5.55 1.88 -8.09
CA LEU A 57 6.55 1.37 -9.01
C LEU A 57 7.69 0.73 -8.23
N GLU A 58 7.79 -0.58 -8.31
CA GLU A 58 8.84 -1.40 -7.70
C GLU A 58 9.63 -2.15 -8.78
N SER A 59 10.89 -2.46 -8.45
CA SER A 59 11.84 -3.10 -9.36
C SER A 59 11.62 -4.61 -9.53
N ARG A 60 10.89 -5.24 -8.60
CA ARG A 60 10.78 -6.70 -8.51
C ARG A 60 9.37 -7.14 -8.14
N LEU A 61 8.92 -8.25 -8.74
CA LEU A 61 7.56 -8.75 -8.56
C LEU A 61 7.27 -9.19 -7.12
N GLU A 62 8.27 -9.76 -6.45
CA GLU A 62 8.15 -10.25 -5.07
C GLU A 62 7.85 -9.11 -4.08
N ILE A 63 8.23 -7.88 -4.41
CA ILE A 63 7.92 -6.71 -3.60
C ILE A 63 6.42 -6.40 -3.66
N TYR A 64 5.81 -6.44 -4.85
CA TYR A 64 4.36 -6.27 -4.98
C TYR A 64 3.59 -7.39 -4.26
N ALA A 65 4.03 -8.64 -4.39
CA ALA A 65 3.41 -9.75 -3.66
C ALA A 65 3.46 -9.53 -2.14
N ARG A 66 4.60 -9.04 -1.62
CA ARG A 66 4.76 -8.68 -0.21
C ARG A 66 3.87 -7.51 0.19
N HIS A 67 3.73 -6.49 -0.66
CA HIS A 67 2.81 -5.36 -0.43
C HIS A 67 1.37 -5.86 -0.29
N LEU A 68 0.91 -6.69 -1.23
CA LEU A 68 -0.44 -7.26 -1.22
C LEU A 68 -0.66 -8.11 0.04
N LEU A 69 0.29 -8.95 0.41
CA LEU A 69 0.22 -9.78 1.62
C LEU A 69 0.02 -8.93 2.88
N LEU A 70 0.88 -7.94 3.07
CA LEU A 70 0.84 -7.05 4.24
C LEU A 70 -0.43 -6.19 4.24
N LEU A 71 -0.87 -5.74 3.06
CA LEU A 71 -2.12 -5.00 2.89
C LEU A 71 -3.34 -5.86 3.25
N ALA A 72 -3.40 -7.11 2.78
CA ALA A 72 -4.49 -8.04 3.08
C ALA A 72 -4.59 -8.32 4.59
N ILE A 73 -3.46 -8.51 5.27
CA ILE A 73 -3.43 -8.68 6.73
C ILE A 73 -3.96 -7.42 7.43
N ALA A 74 -3.46 -6.24 7.04
CA ALA A 74 -3.87 -4.97 7.63
C ALA A 74 -5.40 -4.74 7.50
N LEU A 75 -5.96 -5.05 6.33
CA LEU A 75 -7.37 -4.86 6.00
C LEU A 75 -8.29 -6.02 6.41
N GLN A 76 -7.73 -7.10 6.95
CA GLN A 76 -8.52 -8.27 7.39
C GLN A 76 -9.62 -7.86 8.37
N SER A 77 -10.83 -8.41 8.19
CA SER A 77 -11.94 -8.13 9.09
C SER A 77 -11.60 -8.49 10.54
N PRO A 78 -11.92 -7.62 11.53
CA PRO A 78 -11.75 -7.92 12.95
C PRO A 78 -12.50 -9.18 13.42
N LYS A 79 -13.53 -9.61 12.67
CA LYS A 79 -14.27 -10.86 12.94
C LYS A 79 -13.46 -12.12 12.65
N LEU A 80 -12.49 -12.02 11.73
CA LEU A 80 -11.66 -13.14 11.29
C LEU A 80 -10.31 -13.15 12.00
N LEU A 81 -9.76 -11.97 12.28
CA LEU A 81 -8.48 -11.83 12.95
C LEU A 81 -8.53 -10.62 13.90
N GLY A 82 -8.34 -10.87 15.20
CA GLY A 82 -8.29 -9.82 16.22
C GLY A 82 -7.15 -8.83 15.96
N LEU A 83 -7.21 -7.64 16.57
CA LEU A 83 -6.19 -6.61 16.36
C LEU A 83 -4.79 -7.10 16.79
N GLN A 84 -4.69 -7.76 17.94
CA GLN A 84 -3.42 -8.29 18.43
C GLN A 84 -2.86 -9.36 17.48
N ASP A 85 -3.65 -10.39 17.17
CA ASP A 85 -3.24 -11.46 16.25
C ASP A 85 -2.83 -10.92 14.88
N LYS A 86 -3.54 -9.88 14.39
CA LYS A 86 -3.21 -9.19 13.15
C LYS A 86 -1.85 -8.52 13.21
N VAL A 87 -1.56 -7.80 14.30
CA VAL A 87 -0.26 -7.14 14.49
C VAL A 87 0.86 -8.16 14.63
N GLU A 88 0.66 -9.23 15.40
CA GLU A 88 1.62 -10.33 15.53
C GLU A 88 1.90 -10.97 14.17
N LEU A 89 0.86 -11.38 13.43
CA LEU A 89 0.99 -11.97 12.10
C LEU A 89 1.67 -11.03 11.11
N TYR A 90 1.31 -9.75 11.13
CA TYR A 90 1.90 -8.74 10.26
C TYR A 90 3.40 -8.60 10.54
N LEU A 91 3.80 -8.44 11.81
CA LEU A 91 5.20 -8.24 12.19
C LEU A 91 6.04 -9.50 11.98
N GLU A 92 5.47 -10.67 12.22
CA GLU A 92 6.12 -11.95 11.98
C GLU A 92 6.45 -12.15 10.49
N LEU A 93 5.47 -11.94 9.61
CA LEU A 93 5.66 -12.04 8.15
C LEU A 93 6.48 -10.89 7.58
N TYR A 94 6.42 -9.70 8.17
CA TYR A 94 7.25 -8.57 7.79
C TYR A 94 8.73 -8.81 8.14
N GLY A 95 9.01 -9.41 9.30
CA GLY A 95 10.35 -9.64 9.82
C GLY A 95 11.11 -10.81 9.18
N ASN A 96 10.41 -11.81 8.62
CA ASN A 96 10.99 -13.00 7.97
C ASN A 96 11.97 -13.83 8.83
N THR A 97 11.95 -13.69 10.16
CA THR A 97 12.96 -14.30 11.05
C THR A 97 12.55 -15.65 11.61
N LEU A 98 11.27 -15.86 11.94
CA LEU A 98 10.75 -17.17 12.38
C LEU A 98 9.22 -17.24 12.19
N ILE A 99 8.76 -17.97 11.19
CA ILE A 99 7.33 -18.10 10.87
C ILE A 99 6.73 -19.30 11.62
N ARG A 100 5.73 -19.05 12.48
CA ARG A 100 4.96 -20.07 13.20
C ARG A 100 4.12 -20.88 12.21
N LYS A 101 3.80 -22.13 12.57
CA LYS A 101 2.97 -23.03 11.74
C LYS A 101 1.62 -22.41 11.35
N GLN A 102 1.01 -21.65 12.26
CA GLN A 102 -0.26 -20.95 12.01
C GLN A 102 -0.10 -19.88 10.93
N SER A 103 0.94 -19.06 11.02
CA SER A 103 1.26 -18.03 10.03
C SER A 103 1.60 -18.62 8.65
N VAL A 104 2.31 -19.76 8.60
CA VAL A 104 2.52 -20.51 7.35
C VAL A 104 1.18 -20.95 6.74
N THR A 105 0.27 -21.47 7.57
CA THR A 105 -1.05 -21.91 7.12
C THR A 105 -1.87 -20.74 6.56
N TYR A 106 -1.82 -19.58 7.21
CA TYR A 106 -2.43 -18.36 6.69
C TYR A 106 -1.79 -17.93 5.37
N LEU A 107 -0.46 -17.90 5.30
CA LEU A 107 0.29 -17.51 4.10
C LEU A 107 -0.07 -18.41 2.90
N GLN A 108 -0.15 -19.71 3.09
CA GLN A 108 -0.56 -20.64 2.02
C GLN A 108 -1.99 -20.36 1.53
N LYS A 109 -2.92 -20.07 2.44
CA LYS A 109 -4.30 -19.72 2.07
C LYS A 109 -4.36 -18.44 1.26
N ILE A 110 -3.71 -17.36 1.73
CA ILE A 110 -3.75 -16.08 1.04
C ILE A 110 -3.00 -16.12 -0.30
N CYS A 111 -1.93 -16.91 -0.42
CA CYS A 111 -1.26 -17.13 -1.71
C CYS A 111 -2.20 -17.76 -2.74
N ASN A 112 -3.00 -18.76 -2.36
CA ASN A 112 -4.00 -19.35 -3.25
C ASN A 112 -5.06 -18.33 -3.69
N GLU A 113 -5.46 -17.44 -2.78
CA GLU A 113 -6.38 -16.34 -3.11
C GLU A 113 -5.75 -15.34 -4.07
N PHE A 114 -4.48 -14.96 -3.88
CA PHE A 114 -3.77 -14.07 -4.81
C PHE A 114 -3.58 -14.68 -6.19
N ILE A 115 -3.28 -15.98 -6.29
CA ILE A 115 -3.21 -16.68 -7.58
C ILE A 115 -4.54 -16.53 -8.31
N ARG A 116 -5.66 -16.78 -7.62
CA ARG A 116 -7.01 -16.60 -8.19
C ARG A 116 -7.25 -15.16 -8.64
N MET A 117 -6.93 -14.18 -7.81
CA MET A 117 -7.09 -12.75 -8.13
C MET A 117 -6.26 -12.31 -9.35
N ILE A 118 -5.07 -12.87 -9.55
CA ILE A 118 -4.23 -12.56 -10.72
C ILE A 118 -4.74 -13.24 -11.99
N THR A 119 -5.36 -14.41 -11.87
CA THR A 119 -5.90 -15.15 -13.02
C THR A 119 -7.33 -14.76 -13.38
N ASP A 120 -8.06 -14.14 -12.45
CA ASP A 120 -9.45 -13.71 -12.59
C ASP A 120 -9.60 -12.28 -12.04
N PHE A 121 -9.60 -11.31 -12.96
CA PHE A 121 -9.70 -9.89 -12.59
C PHE A 121 -11.08 -9.49 -12.09
N ASP A 122 -12.14 -10.24 -12.39
CA ASP A 122 -13.45 -9.99 -11.82
C ASP A 122 -13.48 -10.44 -10.35
N TYR A 123 -12.85 -11.57 -10.04
CA TYR A 123 -12.61 -12.01 -8.66
C TYR A 123 -11.77 -11.00 -7.86
N LEU A 124 -10.72 -10.44 -8.46
CA LEU A 124 -9.92 -9.38 -7.82
C LEU A 124 -10.78 -8.15 -7.47
N LYS A 125 -11.58 -7.66 -8.42
CA LYS A 125 -12.45 -6.49 -8.19
C LYS A 125 -13.46 -6.74 -7.08
N GLU A 126 -13.97 -7.96 -6.95
CA GLU A 126 -14.88 -8.33 -5.87
C GLU A 126 -14.18 -8.35 -4.51
N LYS A 127 -13.00 -8.98 -4.42
CA LYS A 127 -12.32 -9.21 -3.12
C LYS A 127 -11.44 -8.07 -2.65
N LEU A 128 -10.80 -7.33 -3.57
CA LEU A 128 -9.87 -6.26 -3.25
C LEU A 128 -10.04 -5.08 -4.22
N PRO A 129 -11.20 -4.39 -4.18
CA PRO A 129 -11.53 -3.31 -5.13
C PRO A 129 -10.61 -2.09 -5.09
N ILE A 130 -9.79 -1.97 -4.04
CA ILE A 130 -8.84 -0.87 -3.86
C ILE A 130 -7.49 -1.11 -4.58
N VAL A 131 -7.29 -2.28 -5.16
CA VAL A 131 -6.07 -2.66 -5.87
C VAL A 131 -6.37 -2.82 -7.36
N ASP A 132 -5.56 -2.18 -8.19
CA ASP A 132 -5.54 -2.36 -9.64
C ASP A 132 -4.17 -2.90 -10.06
N ILE A 133 -4.15 -4.06 -10.71
CA ILE A 133 -2.95 -4.72 -11.24
C ILE A 133 -2.99 -4.86 -12.77
N SER A 134 -3.93 -4.20 -13.45
CA SER A 134 -4.09 -4.29 -14.91
C SER A 134 -2.86 -3.86 -15.71
N ARG A 135 -1.94 -3.13 -15.08
CA ARG A 135 -0.69 -2.64 -15.65
C ARG A 135 0.54 -3.49 -15.32
N LEU A 136 0.37 -4.60 -14.60
CA LEU A 136 1.43 -5.56 -14.36
C LEU A 136 1.75 -6.27 -15.70
N LYS A 137 2.95 -6.04 -16.23
CA LYS A 137 3.48 -6.67 -17.45
C LYS A 137 4.68 -7.53 -17.11
#